data_AF-A0A7X6VGU9-F1
#
_entry.id   AF-A0A7X6VGU9-F1
#
_cell.length_a   1.000
_cell.length_b   1.000
_cell.length_c   1.000
_cell.angle_alpha   90.00
_cell.angle_beta   90.00
_cell.angle_gamma   90.00
#
_symmetry.space_group_name_H-M   'P 1'
#
loop_
_entity.id
_entity.type
_entity.pdbx_description
1 polymer ?
#
loop_
_entity_poly.entity_id
_entity_poly.type
_entity_poly.pdbx_seq_one_letter_code
_entity_poly.pdbx_strand_id
1 'polypeptide(L)'
;MVYKRLSLLMVLVLVLSSLGMISYARTEFPDLPSQHWAYSAVMDLVDDGTVNGFEDGEFKPDKTVSRAEFVKMIGKSAIKRDSDFSDISQSHWGYDYIMYSQLEGSGNVFDPDSAITRDTCLNLIWKRNGSQSSYVAPSIITNQSSDKEAAAWGYASGLMIGDDGLNLRLADSLTRAEAAILIVRARQNAQNTEKTSFAGTVSEQLLEVVFNSMDIFNGVTYDAGKSVTNGEMARAALLLSFESPNIKYKALPDTLFVHDYAKDYYTVFSECIDEGKISEQHIDAPATIEDTLTALVYYSIKRSNSIVKYGSTGNFYTDVDKPGSQMADICLTYAFENGIRLFADNTIGADKPITHKEIACLILQLDNLIGLKTEYTTENKAGRPINNNSKIRNNLFDYPSNSSDYAYILDGLPNEVYQTPFAQSIGNLPKTVYDFAKEYNVIFTNMLAEISKKIQEQSGAVIQFTFYTSLICNNGNGATLRVKCEIHNNENKALLSQIFSNDGFEQIAPEAGTVLFLDIITGQQLTDVYLATNTVSVEQIVYKQ
;
A
#
# COMPACT_ATOMS: atom_id res chain seq x y z
N MET A 1 27.89 69.49 -18.42
CA MET A 1 27.52 68.24 -19.13
C MET A 1 27.41 67.02 -18.21
N VAL A 2 28.27 66.89 -17.19
CA VAL A 2 28.32 65.71 -16.29
C VAL A 2 27.00 65.48 -15.52
N TYR A 3 26.41 66.51 -14.92
CA TYR A 3 25.15 66.38 -14.16
C TYR A 3 23.93 65.98 -15.00
N LYS A 4 23.87 66.41 -16.27
CA LYS A 4 22.80 65.99 -17.20
C LYS A 4 22.92 64.52 -17.60
N ARG A 5 24.16 64.01 -17.73
CA ARG A 5 24.41 62.58 -18.01
C ARG A 5 24.14 61.70 -16.78
N LEU A 6 24.46 62.19 -15.58
CA LEU A 6 24.19 61.47 -14.33
C LEU A 6 22.68 61.39 -14.03
N SER A 7 21.94 62.47 -14.26
CA SER A 7 20.48 62.49 -14.11
C SER A 7 19.77 61.57 -15.11
N LEU A 8 20.26 61.49 -16.36
CA LEU A 8 19.70 60.58 -17.36
C LEU A 8 19.91 59.12 -16.99
N LEU A 9 21.07 58.80 -16.41
CA LEU A 9 21.44 57.45 -16.00
C LEU A 9 20.64 57.02 -14.76
N MET A 10 20.37 57.94 -13.83
CA MET A 10 19.53 57.68 -12.65
C MET A 10 18.06 57.44 -13.03
N VAL A 11 17.54 58.19 -13.99
CA VAL A 11 16.18 57.99 -14.54
C VAL A 11 16.10 56.65 -15.29
N LEU A 12 17.13 56.29 -16.07
CA LEU A 12 17.18 55.01 -16.76
C LEU A 12 17.19 53.83 -15.78
N VAL A 13 17.95 53.92 -14.68
CA VAL A 13 17.99 52.89 -13.63
C VAL A 13 16.65 52.76 -12.90
N LEU A 14 15.98 53.88 -12.60
CA LEU A 14 14.64 53.89 -12.00
C LEU A 14 13.58 53.29 -12.93
N VAL A 15 13.66 53.59 -14.24
CA VAL A 15 12.76 53.02 -15.25
C VAL A 15 13.02 51.52 -15.43
N LEU A 16 14.29 51.07 -15.48
CA LEU A 16 14.68 49.66 -15.52
C LEU A 16 14.25 48.88 -14.27
N SER A 17 14.25 49.50 -13.08
CA SER A 17 13.72 48.87 -11.87
C SER A 17 12.19 48.79 -11.81
N SER A 18 11.49 49.53 -12.68
CA SER A 18 10.02 49.53 -12.80
C SER A 18 9.49 48.68 -13.95
N LEU A 19 10.38 48.15 -14.81
CA LEU A 19 10.06 47.15 -15.82
C LEU A 19 9.82 45.80 -15.14
N GLY A 20 8.61 45.65 -14.60
CA GLY A 20 7.91 44.40 -14.36
C GLY A 20 8.66 43.35 -13.54
N MET A 21 8.33 43.28 -12.25
CA MET A 21 8.10 41.93 -11.70
C MET A 21 6.99 41.31 -12.55
N ILE A 22 7.37 40.50 -13.53
CA ILE A 22 6.43 39.58 -14.17
C ILE A 22 6.08 38.60 -13.05
N SER A 23 4.97 38.88 -12.37
CA SER A 23 4.33 37.88 -11.54
C SER A 23 3.85 36.82 -12.51
N TYR A 24 4.61 35.73 -12.66
CA TYR A 24 4.05 34.53 -13.27
C TYR A 24 2.89 34.15 -12.37
N ALA A 25 1.67 34.41 -12.81
CA ALA A 25 0.50 33.84 -12.18
C ALA A 25 0.71 32.34 -12.24
N ARG A 26 0.82 31.71 -11.07
CA ARG A 26 0.90 30.26 -10.97
C ARG A 26 -0.35 29.72 -11.68
N THR A 27 -0.15 28.86 -12.68
CA THR A 27 -1.26 28.27 -13.41
C THR A 27 -2.04 27.38 -12.44
N GLU A 28 -3.25 27.81 -12.07
CA GLU A 28 -4.18 27.02 -11.26
C GLU A 28 -5.28 26.49 -12.17
N PHE A 29 -5.72 25.24 -11.93
CA PHE A 29 -6.79 24.62 -12.69
C PHE A 29 -8.05 24.50 -11.82
N PRO A 30 -9.23 24.96 -12.29
CA PRO A 30 -10.47 24.90 -11.51
C PRO A 30 -10.90 23.48 -11.11
N ASP A 31 -10.59 22.49 -11.96
CA ASP A 31 -10.93 21.08 -11.80
C ASP A 31 -9.83 20.26 -11.10
N LEU A 32 -8.77 20.92 -10.63
CA LEU A 32 -7.70 20.32 -9.86
C LEU A 32 -7.47 21.11 -8.57
N PRO A 33 -8.35 20.97 -7.56
CA PRO A 33 -8.18 21.66 -6.29
C PRO A 33 -6.91 21.20 -5.59
N SER A 34 -6.35 22.05 -4.72
CA SER A 34 -5.11 21.76 -3.97
C SER A 34 -5.15 20.45 -3.16
N GLN A 35 -6.34 20.01 -2.75
CA GLN A 35 -6.56 18.73 -2.04
C GLN A 35 -6.62 17.49 -2.96
N HIS A 36 -6.64 17.65 -4.28
CA HIS A 36 -6.64 16.52 -5.21
C HIS A 36 -5.32 15.74 -5.06
N TRP A 37 -5.39 14.41 -4.97
CA TRP A 37 -4.24 13.54 -4.70
C TRP A 37 -3.08 13.72 -5.68
N ALA A 38 -3.38 14.07 -6.94
CA ALA A 38 -2.38 14.36 -7.96
C ALA A 38 -1.93 15.82 -8.03
N TYR A 39 -2.49 16.74 -7.25
CA TYR A 39 -2.26 18.18 -7.38
C TYR A 39 -0.79 18.54 -7.36
N SER A 40 -0.04 18.08 -6.36
CA SER A 40 1.40 18.38 -6.24
C SER A 40 2.18 17.90 -7.46
N ALA A 41 1.97 16.64 -7.88
CA ALA A 41 2.68 16.08 -9.01
C ALA A 41 2.33 16.79 -10.33
N VAL A 42 1.06 17.15 -10.53
CA VAL A 42 0.65 17.93 -11.69
C VAL A 42 1.30 19.30 -11.67
N MET A 43 1.29 20.00 -10.53
CA MET A 43 1.89 21.33 -10.41
C MET A 43 3.41 21.29 -10.63
N ASP A 44 4.11 20.27 -10.12
CA ASP A 44 5.55 20.07 -10.38
C ASP A 44 5.85 19.95 -11.88
N LEU A 45 5.00 19.20 -12.60
CA LEU A 45 5.12 19.02 -14.05
C LEU A 45 4.65 20.24 -14.85
N VAL A 46 3.83 21.11 -14.28
CA VAL A 46 3.44 22.39 -14.90
C VAL A 46 4.56 23.40 -14.74
N ASP A 47 5.17 23.47 -13.56
CA ASP A 47 6.23 24.42 -13.23
C ASP A 47 7.49 24.20 -14.09
N ASP A 48 7.78 22.95 -14.49
CA ASP A 48 8.87 22.64 -15.41
C ASP A 48 8.47 22.57 -16.90
N GLY A 49 7.18 22.81 -17.20
CA GLY A 49 6.63 22.83 -18.55
C GLY A 49 6.40 21.45 -19.19
N THR A 50 6.53 20.36 -18.43
CA THR A 50 6.27 18.98 -18.92
C THR A 50 4.81 18.78 -19.30
N VAL A 51 3.87 19.28 -18.49
CA VAL A 51 2.43 19.20 -18.75
C VAL A 51 1.82 20.60 -18.75
N ASN A 52 0.69 20.73 -19.44
CA ASN A 52 -0.09 21.97 -19.48
C ASN A 52 -1.57 21.61 -19.37
N GLY A 53 -2.38 22.57 -18.91
CA GLY A 53 -3.84 22.50 -19.01
C GLY A 53 -4.33 22.62 -20.45
N PHE A 54 -5.63 22.47 -20.61
CA PHE A 54 -6.35 22.67 -21.86
C PHE A 54 -6.66 24.16 -22.08
N GLU A 55 -7.08 24.51 -23.30
CA GLU A 55 -7.40 25.89 -23.68
C GLU A 55 -8.57 26.49 -22.88
N ASP A 56 -9.41 25.64 -22.30
CA ASP A 56 -10.52 26.01 -21.40
C ASP A 56 -10.06 26.31 -19.97
N GLY A 57 -8.77 26.16 -19.66
CA GLY A 57 -8.20 26.43 -18.35
C GLY A 57 -8.29 25.25 -17.38
N GLU A 58 -8.79 24.09 -17.81
CA GLU A 58 -8.87 22.87 -16.99
C GLU A 58 -7.65 21.96 -17.18
N PHE A 59 -7.34 21.12 -16.19
CA PHE A 59 -6.31 20.08 -16.32
C PHE A 59 -6.85 18.76 -16.87
N LYS A 60 -8.11 18.46 -16.55
CA LYS A 60 -8.86 17.23 -16.79
C LYS A 60 -8.19 16.01 -16.17
N PRO A 61 -8.07 15.93 -14.82
CA PRO A 61 -7.33 14.86 -14.14
C PRO A 61 -7.81 13.46 -14.52
N ASP A 62 -9.10 13.31 -14.80
CA ASP A 62 -9.76 12.04 -15.16
C ASP A 62 -9.70 11.66 -16.61
N LYS A 63 -9.29 12.59 -17.48
CA LYS A 63 -9.23 12.29 -18.90
C LYS A 63 -8.19 11.18 -19.10
N THR A 64 -8.60 10.12 -19.78
CA THR A 64 -7.68 9.06 -20.23
C THR A 64 -6.59 9.67 -21.13
N VAL A 65 -5.35 9.24 -20.89
CA VAL A 65 -4.18 9.71 -21.64
C VAL A 65 -3.99 8.85 -22.88
N SER A 66 -3.85 9.50 -24.04
CA SER A 66 -3.50 8.78 -25.27
C SER A 66 -2.02 8.42 -25.32
N ARG A 67 -1.65 7.47 -26.17
CA ARG A 67 -0.24 7.10 -26.42
C ARG A 67 0.60 8.30 -26.83
N ALA A 68 0.11 9.15 -27.73
CA ALA A 68 0.81 10.35 -28.17
C ALA A 68 0.95 11.39 -27.04
N GLU A 69 -0.09 11.55 -26.20
CA GLU A 69 -0.05 12.45 -25.05
C GLU A 69 1.00 11.99 -24.03
N PHE A 70 1.01 10.71 -23.67
CA PHE A 70 1.97 10.18 -22.70
C PHE A 70 3.41 10.29 -23.18
N VAL A 71 3.70 9.96 -24.44
CA VAL A 71 5.08 10.08 -24.97
C VAL A 71 5.55 11.53 -25.05
N LYS A 72 4.64 12.50 -25.17
CA LYS A 72 4.96 13.92 -25.03
C LYS A 72 5.30 14.26 -23.57
N MET A 73 4.52 13.77 -22.60
CA MET A 73 4.76 14.00 -21.17
C MET A 73 6.09 13.41 -20.68
N ILE A 74 6.49 12.24 -21.16
CA ILE A 74 7.79 11.63 -20.81
C ILE A 74 8.97 12.24 -21.61
N GLY A 75 8.69 12.99 -22.66
CA GLY A 75 9.68 13.67 -23.51
C GLY A 75 10.42 12.75 -24.48
N LYS A 76 11.35 13.33 -25.27
CA LYS A 76 12.13 12.61 -26.27
C LYS A 76 13.30 11.82 -25.65
N SER A 77 13.60 10.64 -26.18
CA SER A 77 14.90 9.99 -25.96
C SER A 77 15.98 10.59 -26.87
N ALA A 78 17.23 10.15 -26.72
CA ALA A 78 18.31 10.56 -27.62
C ALA A 78 18.26 9.87 -28.99
N ILE A 79 17.48 8.78 -29.11
CA ILE A 79 17.48 7.90 -30.29
C ILE A 79 16.16 8.09 -31.04
N LYS A 80 16.25 8.49 -32.31
CA LYS A 80 15.12 8.49 -33.23
C LYS A 80 14.95 7.09 -33.82
N ARG A 81 13.72 6.63 -33.98
CA ARG A 81 13.40 5.44 -34.77
C ARG A 81 13.76 5.65 -36.25
N ASP A 82 14.27 4.59 -36.89
CA ASP A 82 14.73 4.63 -38.30
C ASP A 82 13.61 4.75 -39.33
N SER A 83 12.43 4.18 -39.04
CA SER A 83 11.29 4.14 -39.95
C SER A 83 10.05 4.77 -39.34
N ASP A 84 9.39 5.61 -40.13
CA ASP A 84 8.15 6.29 -39.78
C ASP A 84 6.99 5.29 -39.66
N PHE A 85 6.11 5.53 -38.68
CA PHE A 85 4.85 4.81 -38.57
C PHE A 85 3.90 5.23 -39.70
N SER A 86 3.15 4.27 -40.26
CA SER A 86 2.31 4.49 -41.44
C SER A 86 1.09 5.38 -41.17
N ASP A 87 0.69 5.51 -39.91
CA ASP A 87 -0.48 6.26 -39.45
C ASP A 87 -0.11 7.65 -38.88
N ILE A 88 1.17 8.02 -38.88
CA ILE A 88 1.63 9.30 -38.32
C ILE A 88 2.21 10.18 -39.43
N SER A 89 1.53 11.29 -39.73
CA SER A 89 2.06 12.35 -40.59
C SER A 89 3.18 13.13 -39.91
N GLN A 90 4.17 13.60 -40.67
CA GLN A 90 5.21 14.54 -40.19
C GLN A 90 4.64 15.86 -39.65
N SER A 91 3.44 16.25 -40.08
CA SER A 91 2.72 17.42 -39.57
C SER A 91 1.97 17.17 -38.25
N HIS A 92 1.93 15.92 -37.76
CA HIS A 92 1.26 15.59 -36.51
C HIS A 92 1.99 16.26 -35.34
N TRP A 93 1.25 16.90 -34.42
CA TRP A 93 1.81 17.64 -33.27
C TRP A 93 2.74 16.80 -32.40
N GLY A 94 2.47 15.49 -32.34
CA GLY A 94 3.23 14.51 -31.57
C GLY A 94 4.32 13.78 -32.37
N TYR A 95 4.45 14.01 -33.69
CA TYR A 95 5.34 13.23 -34.58
C TYR A 95 6.74 13.07 -33.98
N ASP A 96 7.32 14.20 -33.59
CA ASP A 96 8.67 14.28 -33.04
C ASP A 96 8.80 13.58 -31.68
N TYR A 97 7.77 13.58 -30.84
CA TYR A 97 7.79 12.86 -29.56
C TYR A 97 7.64 11.36 -29.79
N ILE A 98 6.73 10.97 -30.68
CA ILE A 98 6.46 9.58 -31.07
C ILE A 98 7.73 8.93 -31.64
N MET A 99 8.38 9.59 -32.59
CA MET A 99 9.56 9.05 -33.27
C MET A 99 10.79 8.91 -32.37
N TYR A 100 10.88 9.69 -31.29
CA TYR A 100 11.95 9.62 -30.30
C TYR A 100 11.53 8.89 -29.01
N SER A 101 10.29 8.40 -28.94
CA SER A 101 9.74 7.83 -27.71
C SER A 101 10.36 6.49 -27.34
N GLN A 102 10.83 5.71 -28.33
CA GLN A 102 11.15 4.28 -28.21
C GLN A 102 9.94 3.39 -27.87
N LEU A 103 8.74 3.96 -27.87
CA LEU A 103 7.52 3.19 -27.70
C LEU A 103 7.20 2.42 -28.99
N GLU A 104 6.98 1.12 -28.85
CA GLU A 104 6.65 0.25 -29.96
C GLU A 104 5.17 0.38 -30.36
N GLY A 105 4.92 0.22 -31.67
CA GLY A 105 3.58 0.13 -32.23
C GLY A 105 3.20 -1.31 -32.59
N SER A 106 1.99 -1.50 -33.11
CA SER A 106 1.57 -2.78 -33.67
C SER A 106 2.08 -2.89 -35.11
N GLY A 107 3.25 -3.51 -35.29
CA GLY A 107 3.96 -3.52 -36.56
C GLY A 107 4.43 -2.11 -36.93
N ASN A 108 3.89 -1.52 -38.01
CA ASN A 108 4.20 -0.15 -38.42
C ASN A 108 3.10 0.87 -38.09
N VAL A 109 2.13 0.52 -37.25
CA VAL A 109 1.04 1.41 -36.80
C VAL A 109 1.29 1.80 -35.34
N PHE A 110 1.35 3.10 -35.06
CA PHE A 110 1.58 3.60 -33.70
C PHE A 110 0.31 3.72 -32.88
N ASP A 111 -0.80 4.10 -33.53
CA ASP A 111 -2.10 4.41 -32.97
C ASP A 111 -2.03 5.53 -31.90
N PRO A 112 -1.88 6.80 -32.32
CA PRO A 112 -1.51 7.90 -31.43
C PRO A 112 -2.61 8.29 -30.44
N ASP A 113 -3.86 8.06 -30.82
CA ASP A 113 -5.04 8.53 -30.08
C ASP A 113 -5.63 7.45 -29.16
N SER A 114 -5.16 6.20 -29.25
CA SER A 114 -5.62 5.16 -28.32
C SER A 114 -5.06 5.35 -26.93
N ALA A 115 -5.83 4.90 -25.95
CA ALA A 115 -5.47 4.95 -24.53
C ALA A 115 -4.21 4.13 -24.28
N ILE A 116 -3.28 4.69 -23.50
CA ILE A 116 -2.07 3.96 -23.09
C ILE A 116 -2.31 3.20 -21.79
N THR A 117 -1.83 1.95 -21.73
CA THR A 117 -1.97 1.10 -20.53
C THR A 117 -0.83 1.31 -19.55
N ARG A 118 -1.08 0.97 -18.28
CA ARG A 118 -0.09 0.99 -17.20
C ARG A 118 1.12 0.10 -17.50
N ASP A 119 0.90 -1.07 -18.09
CA ASP A 119 1.97 -1.96 -18.56
C ASP A 119 2.87 -1.27 -19.57
N THR A 120 2.26 -0.64 -20.58
CA THR A 120 2.98 0.04 -21.65
C THR A 120 3.83 1.18 -21.09
N CYS A 121 3.28 1.97 -20.17
CA CYS A 121 4.00 3.05 -19.51
C CYS A 121 5.14 2.53 -18.64
N LEU A 122 4.91 1.48 -17.85
CA LEU A 122 5.93 0.85 -17.00
C LEU A 122 7.11 0.35 -17.85
N ASN A 123 6.83 -0.42 -18.90
CA ASN A 123 7.83 -0.98 -19.79
C ASN A 123 8.65 0.12 -20.49
N LEU A 124 7.97 1.19 -20.94
CA LEU A 124 8.64 2.34 -21.54
C LEU A 124 9.58 3.03 -20.55
N ILE A 125 9.12 3.32 -19.34
CA ILE A 125 9.93 3.97 -18.32
C ILE A 125 11.13 3.08 -17.93
N TRP A 126 10.91 1.78 -17.73
CA TRP A 126 11.96 0.81 -17.42
C TRP A 126 13.03 0.75 -18.51
N LYS A 127 12.62 0.64 -19.79
CA LYS A 127 13.54 0.71 -20.94
C LYS A 127 14.36 2.00 -20.93
N ARG A 128 13.72 3.15 -20.68
CA ARG A 128 14.39 4.45 -20.58
C ARG A 128 15.31 4.58 -19.36
N ASN A 129 15.12 3.76 -18.35
CA ASN A 129 15.98 3.67 -17.16
C ASN A 129 17.08 2.61 -17.30
N GLY A 130 17.35 2.15 -18.53
CA GLY A 130 18.45 1.24 -18.82
C GLY A 130 18.13 -0.23 -18.56
N SER A 131 16.85 -0.59 -18.45
CA SER A 131 16.40 -1.99 -18.34
C SER A 131 17.07 -2.76 -17.19
N GLN A 132 17.01 -2.20 -15.98
CA GLN A 132 17.59 -2.83 -14.78
C GLN A 132 16.95 -4.20 -14.52
N SER A 133 17.75 -5.25 -14.47
CA SER A 133 17.29 -6.65 -14.26
C SER A 133 17.61 -7.21 -12.86
N SER A 134 18.23 -6.42 -11.98
CA SER A 134 18.63 -6.83 -10.62
C SER A 134 17.50 -6.77 -9.59
N TYR A 135 16.30 -6.36 -10.00
CA TYR A 135 15.14 -6.24 -9.13
C TYR A 135 14.39 -7.55 -9.11
N VAL A 136 13.97 -7.97 -7.91
CA VAL A 136 13.19 -9.18 -7.70
C VAL A 136 11.88 -8.82 -7.02
N ALA A 137 10.82 -9.47 -7.46
CA ALA A 137 9.50 -9.38 -6.86
C ALA A 137 8.81 -10.75 -6.98
N PRO A 138 7.80 -11.04 -6.15
CA PRO A 138 7.03 -12.27 -6.26
C PRO A 138 6.47 -12.54 -7.66
N SER A 139 6.29 -13.83 -7.99
CA SER A 139 5.66 -14.24 -9.25
C SER A 139 4.22 -13.76 -9.38
N ILE A 140 3.49 -13.62 -8.26
CA ILE A 140 2.14 -13.03 -8.24
C ILE A 140 2.13 -11.56 -8.72
N ILE A 141 3.25 -10.86 -8.59
CA ILE A 141 3.44 -9.50 -9.13
C ILE A 141 3.95 -9.57 -10.57
N THR A 142 5.06 -10.26 -10.80
CA THR A 142 5.74 -10.24 -12.11
C THR A 142 4.92 -10.87 -13.23
N ASN A 143 4.06 -11.85 -12.93
CA ASN A 143 3.19 -12.48 -13.93
C ASN A 143 2.03 -11.58 -14.39
N GLN A 144 1.82 -10.40 -13.80
CA GLN A 144 0.82 -9.45 -14.28
C GLN A 144 1.27 -8.70 -15.54
N SER A 145 2.57 -8.72 -15.84
CA SER A 145 3.15 -8.13 -17.04
C SER A 145 3.62 -9.20 -18.03
N SER A 146 3.65 -8.83 -19.30
CA SER A 146 4.42 -9.57 -20.31
C SER A 146 5.93 -9.41 -20.13
N ASP A 147 6.37 -8.33 -19.48
CA ASP A 147 7.76 -8.04 -19.15
C ASP A 147 7.96 -8.15 -17.62
N LYS A 148 8.43 -9.32 -17.19
CA LYS A 148 8.58 -9.65 -15.77
C LYS A 148 9.65 -8.78 -15.08
N GLU A 149 10.68 -8.36 -15.82
CA GLU A 149 11.77 -7.55 -15.27
C GLU A 149 11.28 -6.13 -15.01
N ALA A 150 10.53 -5.55 -15.96
CA ALA A 150 9.90 -4.25 -15.77
C ALA A 150 8.89 -4.27 -14.61
N ALA A 151 8.08 -5.34 -14.49
CA ALA A 151 7.16 -5.51 -13.36
C ALA A 151 7.89 -5.60 -12.01
N ALA A 152 8.96 -6.40 -11.94
CA ALA A 152 9.77 -6.53 -10.72
C ALA A 152 10.40 -5.18 -10.33
N TRP A 153 10.99 -4.48 -11.30
CA TRP A 153 11.59 -3.17 -11.11
C TRP A 153 10.55 -2.14 -10.66
N GLY A 154 9.42 -2.06 -11.36
CA GLY A 154 8.35 -1.11 -11.05
C GLY A 154 7.79 -1.29 -9.64
N TYR A 155 7.60 -2.55 -9.23
CA TYR A 155 7.11 -2.88 -7.90
C TYR A 155 8.13 -2.59 -6.82
N ALA A 156 9.32 -3.19 -6.90
CA ALA A 156 10.31 -3.10 -5.85
C ALA A 156 10.92 -1.69 -5.71
N SER A 157 10.91 -0.87 -6.76
CA SER A 157 11.29 0.56 -6.68
C SER A 157 10.19 1.47 -6.10
N GLY A 158 8.99 0.94 -5.84
CA GLY A 158 7.85 1.74 -5.39
C GLY A 158 7.21 2.58 -6.49
N LEU A 159 7.60 2.41 -7.76
CA LEU A 159 7.01 3.13 -8.89
C LEU A 159 5.54 2.74 -9.08
N MET A 160 5.26 1.44 -9.01
CA MET A 160 3.94 0.86 -9.19
C MET A 160 3.72 -0.28 -8.20
N ILE A 161 3.07 0.03 -7.07
CA ILE A 161 2.82 -0.92 -5.98
C ILE A 161 1.42 -1.56 -6.02
N GLY A 162 0.51 -1.02 -6.84
CA GLY A 162 -0.90 -1.45 -6.85
C GLY A 162 -1.68 -0.94 -5.65
N ASP A 163 -3.00 -1.13 -5.67
CA ASP A 163 -3.91 -0.50 -4.71
C ASP A 163 -3.91 -1.19 -3.34
N ASP A 164 -3.78 -2.51 -3.34
CA ASP A 164 -3.68 -3.38 -2.17
C ASP A 164 -2.26 -3.94 -1.96
N GLY A 165 -1.28 -3.40 -2.69
CA GLY A 165 0.07 -3.93 -2.75
C GLY A 165 0.22 -5.18 -3.62
N LEU A 166 -0.84 -5.58 -4.34
CA LEU A 166 -0.88 -6.79 -5.15
C LEU A 166 -1.30 -6.52 -6.59
N ASN A 167 -2.48 -5.91 -6.82
CA ASN A 167 -3.01 -5.67 -8.16
C ASN A 167 -2.41 -4.40 -8.76
N LEU A 168 -1.48 -4.54 -9.70
CA LEU A 168 -0.81 -3.42 -10.34
C LEU A 168 -1.67 -2.72 -11.40
N ARG A 169 -2.76 -3.38 -11.83
CA ARG A 169 -3.68 -2.94 -12.88
C ARG A 169 -3.00 -2.68 -14.21
N LEU A 170 -2.00 -3.49 -14.57
CA LEU A 170 -1.17 -3.27 -15.75
C LEU A 170 -1.96 -3.20 -17.07
N ALA A 171 -3.10 -3.88 -17.15
CA ALA A 171 -3.98 -3.82 -18.32
C ALA A 171 -4.79 -2.52 -18.45
N ASP A 172 -4.95 -1.75 -17.38
CA ASP A 172 -5.82 -0.57 -17.36
C ASP A 172 -5.15 0.64 -17.98
N SER A 173 -5.96 1.54 -18.56
CA SER A 173 -5.49 2.82 -19.09
C SER A 173 -5.22 3.83 -17.97
N LEU A 174 -4.25 4.74 -18.17
CA LEU A 174 -4.02 5.83 -17.22
C LEU A 174 -4.91 7.05 -17.46
N THR A 175 -5.32 7.67 -16.37
CA THR A 175 -5.80 9.07 -16.37
C THR A 175 -4.62 10.06 -16.41
N ARG A 176 -4.89 11.33 -16.73
CA ARG A 176 -3.86 12.39 -16.74
C ARG A 176 -3.22 12.59 -15.37
N ALA A 177 -4.01 12.49 -14.31
CA ALA A 177 -3.53 12.55 -12.94
C ALA A 177 -2.58 11.37 -12.60
N GLU A 178 -2.95 10.15 -13.00
CA GLU A 178 -2.12 8.96 -12.78
C GLU A 178 -0.82 9.01 -13.57
N ALA A 179 -0.88 9.47 -14.83
CA ALA A 179 0.30 9.65 -15.67
C ALA A 179 1.27 10.69 -15.07
N ALA A 180 0.75 11.80 -14.53
CA ALA A 180 1.57 12.81 -13.85
C ALA A 180 2.31 12.21 -12.64
N ILE A 181 1.59 11.48 -11.78
CA ILE A 181 2.17 10.83 -10.60
C ILE A 181 3.22 9.79 -11.00
N LEU A 182 2.94 8.97 -12.02
CA LEU A 182 3.88 7.97 -12.52
C LEU A 182 5.18 8.62 -13.01
N ILE A 183 5.10 9.73 -13.74
CA ILE A 183 6.29 10.45 -14.24
C ILE A 183 7.09 11.06 -13.09
N VAL A 184 6.43 11.70 -12.12
CA VAL A 184 7.10 12.28 -10.95
C VAL A 184 7.80 11.20 -10.13
N ARG A 185 7.12 10.08 -9.86
CA ARG A 185 7.73 8.92 -9.18
C ARG A 185 8.91 8.38 -9.97
N ALA A 186 8.81 8.23 -11.28
CA ALA A 186 9.91 7.75 -12.11
C ALA A 186 11.15 8.66 -12.03
N ARG A 187 10.94 9.99 -11.99
CA ARG A 187 12.03 10.97 -11.84
C ARG A 187 12.68 10.90 -10.46
N GLN A 188 11.88 10.73 -9.41
CA GLN A 188 12.37 10.60 -8.02
C GLN A 188 13.08 9.26 -7.78
N ASN A 189 12.51 8.17 -8.27
CA ASN A 189 13.04 6.81 -8.12
C ASN A 189 14.37 6.59 -8.81
N ALA A 190 14.72 7.38 -9.83
CA ALA A 190 16.05 7.36 -10.43
C ALA A 190 17.18 7.66 -9.42
N GLN A 191 16.85 8.26 -8.26
CA GLN A 191 17.77 8.55 -7.17
C GLN A 191 17.55 7.65 -5.94
N ASN A 192 16.50 6.82 -5.93
CA ASN A 192 16.16 5.97 -4.79
C ASN A 192 16.78 4.58 -4.94
N THR A 193 17.61 4.19 -3.97
CA THR A 193 18.24 2.86 -3.93
C THR A 193 17.52 1.88 -2.99
N GLU A 194 16.57 2.36 -2.19
CA GLU A 194 15.82 1.51 -1.26
C GLU A 194 14.78 0.69 -2.01
N LYS A 195 14.80 -0.63 -1.76
CA LYS A 195 13.85 -1.57 -2.35
C LYS A 195 12.73 -1.86 -1.36
N THR A 196 11.50 -1.82 -1.84
CA THR A 196 10.29 -2.08 -1.02
C THR A 196 10.07 -3.58 -0.85
N SER A 197 9.86 -4.05 0.38
CA SER A 197 9.57 -5.47 0.63
C SER A 197 8.12 -5.82 0.31
N PHE A 198 7.88 -7.02 -0.22
CA PHE A 198 6.52 -7.51 -0.50
C PHE A 198 5.68 -7.55 0.77
N ALA A 199 6.22 -8.14 1.85
CA ALA A 199 5.56 -8.20 3.16
C ALA A 199 5.34 -6.82 3.82
N GLY A 200 6.00 -5.76 3.33
CA GLY A 200 5.79 -4.38 3.78
C GLY A 200 4.87 -3.57 2.86
N THR A 201 4.49 -4.13 1.70
CA THR A 201 3.70 -3.44 0.67
C THR A 201 2.25 -3.92 0.65
N VAL A 202 2.01 -5.22 0.85
CA VAL A 202 0.65 -5.78 0.82
C VAL A 202 -0.18 -5.24 1.98
N SER A 203 -1.42 -4.82 1.68
CA SER A 203 -2.32 -4.21 2.66
C SER A 203 -2.68 -5.18 3.80
N GLU A 204 -2.72 -4.66 5.04
CA GLU A 204 -3.06 -5.48 6.21
C GLU A 204 -4.47 -6.06 6.13
N GLN A 205 -5.42 -5.34 5.54
CA GLN A 205 -6.79 -5.81 5.33
C GLN A 205 -6.82 -7.04 4.43
N LEU A 206 -6.03 -7.05 3.34
CA LEU A 206 -5.89 -8.22 2.49
C LEU A 206 -5.28 -9.38 3.26
N LEU A 207 -4.21 -9.13 4.01
CA LEU A 207 -3.52 -10.17 4.76
C LEU A 207 -4.40 -10.75 5.87
N GLU A 208 -5.21 -9.93 6.54
CA GLU A 208 -6.22 -10.37 7.49
C GLU A 208 -7.24 -11.29 6.82
N VAL A 209 -7.79 -10.90 5.67
CA VAL A 209 -8.75 -11.75 4.94
C VAL A 209 -8.10 -13.05 4.50
N VAL A 210 -6.87 -13.02 3.99
CA VAL A 210 -6.13 -14.23 3.60
C VAL A 210 -5.93 -15.13 4.82
N PHE A 211 -5.45 -14.57 5.94
CA PHE A 211 -5.18 -15.33 7.16
C PHE A 211 -6.45 -15.98 7.73
N ASN A 212 -7.55 -15.22 7.78
CA ASN A 212 -8.83 -15.67 8.32
C ASN A 212 -9.63 -16.54 7.34
N SER A 213 -9.33 -16.49 6.04
CA SER A 213 -10.14 -17.18 5.01
C SER A 213 -10.20 -18.69 5.20
N MET A 214 -9.18 -19.29 5.84
CA MET A 214 -9.08 -20.73 5.96
C MET A 214 -9.33 -21.32 7.34
N ASP A 215 -9.47 -20.49 8.37
CA ASP A 215 -9.53 -20.89 9.79
C ASP A 215 -8.48 -21.97 10.17
N ILE A 216 -7.35 -22.00 9.46
CA ILE A 216 -6.27 -22.99 9.67
C ILE A 216 -5.54 -22.77 11.00
N PHE A 217 -5.77 -21.62 11.64
CA PHE A 217 -5.30 -21.30 12.98
C PHE A 217 -6.40 -21.41 14.04
N ASN A 218 -7.54 -22.06 13.76
CA ASN A 218 -8.56 -22.43 14.75
C ASN A 218 -9.04 -21.26 15.63
N GLY A 219 -9.52 -20.19 14.99
CA GLY A 219 -10.05 -19.01 15.67
C GLY A 219 -9.01 -18.02 16.21
N VAL A 220 -7.72 -18.22 15.93
CA VAL A 220 -6.69 -17.20 16.22
C VAL A 220 -6.97 -15.95 15.39
N THR A 221 -7.14 -14.82 16.08
CA THR A 221 -7.31 -13.51 15.45
C THR A 221 -6.01 -13.07 14.80
N TYR A 222 -6.11 -12.55 13.58
CA TYR A 222 -4.99 -11.92 12.88
C TYR A 222 -4.40 -10.77 13.69
N ASP A 223 -3.07 -10.74 13.75
CA ASP A 223 -2.25 -9.69 14.35
C ASP A 223 -0.94 -9.68 13.60
N ALA A 224 -0.67 -8.62 12.84
CA ALA A 224 0.42 -8.56 11.90
C ALA A 224 1.81 -8.81 12.52
N GLY A 225 2.00 -8.48 13.80
CA GLY A 225 3.28 -8.61 14.49
C GLY A 225 3.43 -9.91 15.30
N LYS A 226 2.35 -10.66 15.48
CA LYS A 226 2.37 -11.87 16.32
C LYS A 226 2.92 -13.06 15.56
N SER A 227 3.80 -13.82 16.22
CA SER A 227 4.33 -15.08 15.73
C SER A 227 3.48 -16.27 16.16
N VAL A 228 3.65 -17.38 15.45
CA VAL A 228 3.07 -18.68 15.78
C VAL A 228 4.15 -19.63 16.32
N THR A 229 3.74 -20.60 17.12
CA THR A 229 4.59 -21.71 17.57
C THR A 229 4.75 -22.75 16.47
N ASN A 230 5.75 -23.63 16.59
CA ASN A 230 5.89 -24.76 15.67
C ASN A 230 4.70 -25.72 15.71
N GLY A 231 4.03 -25.86 16.85
CA GLY A 231 2.80 -26.64 16.97
C GLY A 231 1.64 -26.06 16.17
N GLU A 232 1.41 -24.76 16.30
CA GLU A 232 0.38 -24.02 15.55
C GLU A 232 0.67 -24.04 14.05
N MET A 233 1.92 -23.81 13.65
CA MET A 233 2.36 -23.91 12.25
C MET A 233 2.11 -25.31 11.68
N ALA A 234 2.48 -26.37 12.42
CA ALA A 234 2.29 -27.73 11.96
C ALA A 234 0.81 -28.08 11.75
N ARG A 235 -0.07 -27.67 12.69
CA ARG A 235 -1.52 -27.80 12.53
C ARG A 235 -1.99 -27.06 11.29
N ALA A 236 -1.57 -25.81 11.10
CA ALA A 236 -1.98 -24.99 9.97
C ALA A 236 -1.56 -25.59 8.63
N ALA A 237 -0.32 -26.07 8.51
CA ALA A 237 0.18 -26.74 7.31
C ALA A 237 -0.60 -28.02 6.98
N LEU A 238 -0.94 -28.82 7.99
CA LEU A 238 -1.79 -30.00 7.79
C LEU A 238 -3.18 -29.61 7.32
N LEU A 239 -3.85 -28.68 8.00
CA LEU A 239 -5.18 -28.20 7.61
C LEU A 239 -5.20 -27.60 6.19
N LEU A 240 -4.11 -26.94 5.77
CA LEU A 240 -3.95 -26.47 4.40
C LEU A 240 -4.01 -27.61 3.36
N SER A 241 -3.60 -28.83 3.72
CA SER A 241 -3.64 -30.00 2.82
C SER A 241 -4.94 -30.78 2.80
N PHE A 242 -5.77 -30.67 3.85
CA PHE A 242 -6.99 -31.48 3.99
C PHE A 242 -8.24 -30.69 3.60
N GLU A 243 -9.15 -31.33 2.86
CA GLU A 243 -10.50 -30.81 2.57
C GLU A 243 -11.45 -30.85 3.78
N SER A 244 -10.95 -31.32 4.94
CA SER A 244 -11.73 -31.52 6.17
C SER A 244 -10.89 -31.17 7.39
N PRO A 245 -11.49 -30.64 8.48
CA PRO A 245 -10.79 -30.39 9.74
C PRO A 245 -10.26 -31.66 10.42
N ASN A 246 -10.68 -32.85 9.96
CA ASN A 246 -10.23 -34.13 10.50
C ASN A 246 -8.90 -34.57 9.89
N ILE A 247 -7.79 -34.12 10.49
CA ILE A 247 -6.43 -34.52 10.11
C ILE A 247 -6.26 -36.03 10.28
N LYS A 248 -5.79 -36.69 9.21
CA LYS A 248 -5.43 -38.11 9.24
C LYS A 248 -3.93 -38.27 9.38
N TYR A 249 -3.52 -38.91 10.47
CA TYR A 249 -2.11 -39.22 10.74
C TYR A 249 -1.72 -40.56 10.14
N LYS A 250 -0.55 -40.63 9.51
CA LYS A 250 0.13 -41.90 9.21
C LYS A 250 0.74 -42.47 10.50
N ALA A 251 1.09 -43.76 10.48
CA ALA A 251 1.61 -44.52 11.62
C ALA A 251 2.48 -43.67 12.55
N LEU A 252 1.94 -43.37 13.73
CA LEU A 252 2.61 -42.60 14.77
C LEU A 252 3.38 -43.58 15.68
N PRO A 253 4.46 -43.12 16.34
CA PRO A 253 5.11 -43.89 17.39
C PRO A 253 4.12 -44.29 18.49
N ASP A 254 4.37 -45.46 19.12
CA ASP A 254 3.57 -45.97 20.24
C ASP A 254 3.52 -44.99 21.43
N THR A 255 4.55 -44.14 21.55
CA THR A 255 4.67 -43.09 22.56
C THR A 255 5.15 -41.79 21.93
N LEU A 256 4.34 -40.74 22.09
CA LEU A 256 4.69 -39.35 21.82
C LEU A 256 4.70 -38.58 23.14
N PHE A 257 5.39 -37.45 23.20
CA PHE A 257 5.29 -36.53 24.34
C PHE A 257 3.85 -35.97 24.46
N VAL A 258 3.48 -35.52 25.66
CA VAL A 258 2.10 -35.09 25.97
C VAL A 258 1.94 -33.63 25.61
N HIS A 259 1.41 -33.35 24.42
CA HIS A 259 1.10 -32.00 23.96
C HIS A 259 -0.06 -31.99 22.96
N ASP A 260 -0.85 -30.91 22.93
CA ASP A 260 -2.02 -30.79 22.05
C ASP A 260 -1.68 -30.83 20.55
N TYR A 261 -0.47 -30.36 20.20
CA TYR A 261 0.08 -30.38 18.85
C TYR A 261 1.03 -31.55 18.58
N ALA A 262 1.19 -32.51 19.51
CA ALA A 262 2.23 -33.54 19.38
C ALA A 262 2.15 -34.35 18.08
N LYS A 263 0.93 -34.70 17.66
CA LYS A 263 0.71 -35.49 16.44
C LYS A 263 0.94 -34.65 15.18
N ASP A 264 0.47 -33.40 15.19
CA ASP A 264 0.65 -32.47 14.07
C ASP A 264 2.13 -32.21 13.83
N TYR A 265 2.80 -31.77 14.89
CA TYR A 265 4.21 -31.43 14.89
C TYR A 265 5.07 -32.63 14.50
N TYR A 266 4.86 -33.81 15.08
CA TYR A 266 5.60 -35.02 14.69
C TYR A 266 5.44 -35.33 13.20
N THR A 267 4.21 -35.24 12.68
CA THR A 267 3.91 -35.57 11.29
C THR A 267 4.62 -34.62 10.33
N VAL A 268 4.52 -33.30 10.56
CA VAL A 268 5.15 -32.29 9.71
C VAL A 268 6.67 -32.40 9.76
N PHE A 269 7.26 -32.48 10.96
CA PHE A 269 8.72 -32.47 11.11
C PHE A 269 9.39 -33.74 10.57
N SER A 270 8.77 -34.91 10.75
CA SER A 270 9.29 -36.16 10.18
C SER A 270 9.09 -36.28 8.66
N GLU A 271 8.09 -35.59 8.07
CA GLU A 271 7.85 -35.67 6.64
C GLU A 271 8.67 -34.66 5.82
N CYS A 272 8.90 -33.44 6.32
CA CYS A 272 9.49 -32.38 5.49
C CYS A 272 10.53 -31.45 6.11
N ILE A 273 10.73 -31.44 7.44
CA ILE A 273 11.65 -30.47 8.08
C ILE A 273 12.94 -31.15 8.56
N ASP A 274 12.93 -31.85 9.70
CA ASP A 274 14.12 -32.50 10.29
C ASP A 274 13.71 -33.47 11.41
N GLU A 275 14.23 -34.70 11.37
CA GLU A 275 14.02 -35.76 12.37
C GLU A 275 14.75 -35.49 13.70
N GLY A 276 15.66 -34.51 13.77
CA GLY A 276 16.39 -34.15 14.99
C GLY A 276 15.75 -33.08 15.88
N LYS A 277 14.77 -32.32 15.36
CA LYS A 277 14.11 -31.22 16.09
C LYS A 277 12.94 -31.70 16.97
N ILE A 278 12.57 -32.98 16.91
CA ILE A 278 11.36 -33.51 17.53
C ILE A 278 11.48 -33.57 19.06
N SER A 279 11.04 -32.52 19.74
CA SER A 279 11.00 -32.41 21.20
C SER A 279 9.84 -31.55 21.68
N GLU A 280 9.40 -31.77 22.92
CA GLU A 280 8.33 -30.97 23.55
C GLU A 280 8.70 -29.48 23.60
N GLN A 281 9.95 -29.15 23.96
CA GLN A 281 10.44 -27.77 24.00
C GLN A 281 10.34 -27.05 22.64
N HIS A 282 10.49 -27.77 21.54
CA HIS A 282 10.48 -27.15 20.21
C HIS A 282 9.07 -26.86 19.70
N ILE A 283 8.05 -27.51 20.27
CA ILE A 283 6.66 -27.25 19.85
C ILE A 283 6.23 -25.83 20.18
N ASP A 284 6.52 -25.39 21.40
CA ASP A 284 6.14 -24.05 21.89
C ASP A 284 7.14 -22.96 21.45
N ALA A 285 8.28 -23.36 20.90
CA ALA A 285 9.20 -22.41 20.30
C ALA A 285 8.56 -21.73 19.07
N PRO A 286 8.87 -20.44 18.82
CA PRO A 286 8.41 -19.76 17.62
C PRO A 286 8.84 -20.51 16.35
N ALA A 287 7.92 -20.64 15.40
CA ALA A 287 8.22 -21.21 14.10
C ALA A 287 9.09 -20.25 13.28
N THR A 288 10.10 -20.78 12.60
CA THR A 288 10.96 -19.98 11.71
C THR A 288 10.31 -19.79 10.34
N ILE A 289 10.75 -18.79 9.57
CA ILE A 289 10.27 -18.60 8.19
C ILE A 289 10.65 -19.79 7.31
N GLU A 290 11.86 -20.35 7.46
CA GLU A 290 12.30 -21.53 6.70
C GLU A 290 11.41 -22.74 6.95
N ASP A 291 11.21 -23.11 8.23
CA ASP A 291 10.42 -24.28 8.62
C ASP A 291 8.96 -24.11 8.18
N THR A 292 8.42 -22.90 8.33
CA THR A 292 7.04 -22.57 7.93
C THR A 292 6.85 -22.62 6.41
N LEU A 293 7.74 -21.99 5.64
CA LEU A 293 7.67 -22.04 4.17
C LEU A 293 7.78 -23.48 3.66
N THR A 294 8.70 -24.26 4.24
CA THR A 294 8.88 -25.68 3.92
C THR A 294 7.58 -26.46 4.14
N ALA A 295 6.98 -26.34 5.32
CA ALA A 295 5.74 -27.04 5.64
C ALA A 295 4.58 -26.62 4.74
N LEU A 296 4.37 -25.31 4.56
CA LEU A 296 3.28 -24.78 3.73
C LEU A 296 3.42 -25.24 2.27
N VAL A 297 4.62 -25.20 1.69
CA VAL A 297 4.89 -25.67 0.33
C VAL A 297 4.62 -27.16 0.21
N TYR A 298 5.20 -27.97 1.10
CA TYR A 298 5.07 -29.42 1.06
C TYR A 298 3.60 -29.87 1.09
N TYR A 299 2.83 -29.32 2.02
CA TYR A 299 1.42 -29.67 2.20
C TYR A 299 0.50 -29.05 1.14
N SER A 300 0.85 -27.88 0.58
CA SER A 300 0.15 -27.33 -0.59
C SER A 300 0.33 -28.20 -1.82
N ILE A 301 1.55 -28.69 -2.07
CA ILE A 301 1.84 -29.56 -3.21
C ILE A 301 1.16 -30.92 -3.05
N LYS A 302 1.17 -31.51 -1.84
CA LYS A 302 0.43 -32.74 -1.54
C LYS A 302 -1.06 -32.64 -1.84
N ARG A 303 -1.65 -31.47 -1.65
CA ARG A 303 -3.05 -31.19 -2.01
C ARG A 303 -3.25 -31.08 -3.53
N SER A 304 -2.24 -30.61 -4.26
CA SER A 304 -2.32 -30.48 -5.70
C SER A 304 -2.34 -31.87 -6.36
N ASN A 305 -3.29 -32.09 -7.28
CA ASN A 305 -3.29 -33.28 -8.14
C ASN A 305 -2.32 -33.13 -9.33
N SER A 306 -1.42 -32.15 -9.30
CA SER A 306 -0.54 -31.78 -10.40
C SER A 306 0.87 -32.30 -10.18
N ILE A 307 1.52 -32.74 -11.25
CA ILE A 307 2.95 -33.07 -11.21
C ILE A 307 3.72 -31.76 -11.10
N VAL A 308 4.31 -31.51 -9.94
CA VAL A 308 5.11 -30.32 -9.68
C VAL A 308 6.59 -30.59 -10.00
N LYS A 309 7.21 -29.74 -10.83
CA LYS A 309 8.66 -29.75 -11.06
C LYS A 309 9.33 -28.87 -10.01
N TYR A 310 10.19 -29.46 -9.19
CA TYR A 310 10.79 -28.79 -8.03
C TYR A 310 12.08 -28.00 -8.35
N GLY A 311 12.79 -28.33 -9.43
CA GLY A 311 14.06 -27.68 -9.81
C GLY A 311 15.29 -28.52 -9.47
N SER A 312 16.46 -27.89 -9.50
CA SER A 312 17.73 -28.50 -9.08
C SER A 312 18.00 -28.15 -7.62
N THR A 313 18.06 -29.16 -6.74
CA THR A 313 18.36 -28.99 -5.30
C THR A 313 19.58 -28.11 -5.08
N GLY A 314 19.53 -27.25 -4.06
CA GLY A 314 20.58 -26.26 -3.78
C GLY A 314 20.40 -24.88 -4.41
N ASN A 315 19.31 -24.65 -5.15
CA ASN A 315 18.96 -23.32 -5.69
C ASN A 315 17.79 -22.70 -4.92
N PHE A 316 18.08 -22.15 -3.74
CA PHE A 316 17.12 -21.51 -2.85
C PHE A 316 17.63 -20.14 -2.35
N TYR A 317 17.01 -19.60 -1.31
CA TYR A 317 17.29 -18.27 -0.77
C TYR A 317 18.70 -18.12 -0.22
N THR A 318 19.29 -16.95 -0.39
CA THR A 318 20.72 -16.70 -0.08
C THR A 318 21.04 -16.65 1.42
N ASP A 319 20.02 -16.53 2.26
CA ASP A 319 20.12 -16.52 3.72
C ASP A 319 19.74 -17.86 4.37
N VAL A 320 19.60 -18.92 3.57
CA VAL A 320 19.46 -20.30 4.05
C VAL A 320 20.82 -20.98 3.94
N ASP A 321 21.47 -21.25 5.09
CA ASP A 321 22.80 -21.88 5.11
C ASP A 321 22.75 -23.35 4.66
N LYS A 322 21.80 -24.11 5.23
CA LYS A 322 21.54 -25.51 4.86
C LYS A 322 20.14 -25.94 5.30
N PRO A 323 19.30 -26.42 4.38
CA PRO A 323 17.98 -26.94 4.73
C PRO A 323 18.05 -28.12 5.72
N GLY A 324 17.09 -28.16 6.65
CA GLY A 324 17.03 -29.19 7.70
C GLY A 324 16.91 -30.64 7.19
N SER A 325 16.41 -30.84 5.97
CA SER A 325 16.33 -32.15 5.30
C SER A 325 16.40 -32.04 3.79
N GLN A 326 16.52 -33.18 3.10
CA GLN A 326 16.40 -33.24 1.64
C GLN A 326 15.03 -32.73 1.16
N MET A 327 13.97 -32.97 1.93
CA MET A 327 12.64 -32.50 1.56
C MET A 327 12.52 -30.98 1.75
N ALA A 328 13.13 -30.42 2.81
CA ALA A 328 13.22 -28.98 2.99
C ALA A 328 13.94 -28.31 1.81
N ASP A 329 15.07 -28.86 1.35
CA ASP A 329 15.78 -28.38 0.15
C ASP A 329 14.87 -28.37 -1.08
N ILE A 330 14.14 -29.47 -1.33
CA ILE A 330 13.19 -29.57 -2.44
C ILE A 330 12.09 -28.51 -2.35
N CYS A 331 11.52 -28.29 -1.17
CA CYS A 331 10.43 -27.33 -0.97
C CYS A 331 10.91 -25.88 -1.10
N LEU A 332 12.07 -25.56 -0.53
CA LEU A 332 12.67 -24.22 -0.61
C LEU A 332 13.13 -23.91 -2.04
N THR A 333 13.72 -24.88 -2.74
CA THR A 333 14.08 -24.76 -4.16
C THR A 333 12.82 -24.50 -5.00
N TYR A 334 11.75 -25.28 -4.79
CA TYR A 334 10.49 -25.06 -5.49
C TYR A 334 9.94 -23.65 -5.24
N ALA A 335 9.88 -23.21 -3.98
CA ALA A 335 9.40 -21.88 -3.62
C ALA A 335 10.24 -20.78 -4.30
N PHE A 336 11.56 -20.93 -4.25
CA PHE A 336 12.49 -19.97 -4.84
C PHE A 336 12.33 -19.87 -6.36
N GLU A 337 12.34 -21.00 -7.07
CA GLU A 337 12.23 -21.08 -8.53
C GLU A 337 10.86 -20.61 -9.05
N ASN A 338 9.80 -20.79 -8.26
CA ASN A 338 8.45 -20.32 -8.61
C ASN A 338 8.16 -18.89 -8.14
N GLY A 339 9.19 -18.18 -7.68
CA GLY A 339 9.11 -16.76 -7.36
C GLY A 339 8.30 -16.45 -6.10
N ILE A 340 8.28 -17.33 -5.10
CA ILE A 340 7.78 -16.97 -3.77
C ILE A 340 8.82 -16.06 -3.10
N ARG A 341 8.44 -14.87 -2.67
CA ARG A 341 9.34 -13.90 -2.02
C ARG A 341 8.61 -13.14 -0.91
N LEU A 342 9.31 -12.79 0.16
CA LEU A 342 8.83 -11.86 1.19
C LEU A 342 9.53 -10.51 1.12
N PHE A 343 10.79 -10.51 0.69
CA PHE A 343 11.64 -9.33 0.56
C PHE A 343 12.01 -9.06 -0.89
N ALA A 344 12.54 -7.87 -1.17
CA ALA A 344 12.98 -7.45 -2.50
C ALA A 344 14.45 -7.81 -2.80
N ASP A 345 14.93 -8.83 -2.10
CA ASP A 345 16.16 -9.54 -2.36
C ASP A 345 15.86 -11.05 -2.38
N ASN A 346 16.86 -11.85 -2.74
CA ASN A 346 16.72 -13.31 -2.77
C ASN A 346 16.79 -13.92 -1.35
N THR A 347 16.35 -13.19 -0.33
CA THR A 347 16.27 -13.65 1.07
C THR A 347 14.83 -13.89 1.52
N ILE A 348 14.67 -14.64 2.61
CA ILE A 348 13.38 -14.85 3.29
C ILE A 348 13.40 -14.53 4.78
N GLY A 349 14.54 -14.15 5.34
CA GLY A 349 14.73 -14.06 6.78
C GLY A 349 14.66 -15.43 7.45
N ALA A 350 15.34 -16.45 6.89
CA ALA A 350 15.16 -17.87 7.19
C ALA A 350 14.97 -18.21 8.69
N ASP A 351 15.87 -17.72 9.55
CA ASP A 351 15.88 -18.02 10.99
C ASP A 351 14.93 -17.16 11.85
N LYS A 352 14.27 -16.16 11.26
CA LYS A 352 13.40 -15.25 12.02
C LYS A 352 12.11 -15.97 12.43
N PRO A 353 11.56 -15.68 13.63
CA PRO A 353 10.19 -16.04 13.95
C PRO A 353 9.24 -15.49 12.88
N ILE A 354 8.46 -16.35 12.26
CA ILE A 354 7.48 -15.92 11.26
C ILE A 354 6.29 -15.23 11.95
N THR A 355 5.78 -14.17 11.35
CA THR A 355 4.60 -13.44 11.81
C THR A 355 3.33 -13.86 11.05
N HIS A 356 2.15 -13.58 11.59
CA HIS A 356 0.88 -13.79 10.88
C HIS A 356 0.85 -13.09 9.52
N LYS A 357 1.44 -11.89 9.43
CA LYS A 357 1.56 -11.12 8.20
C LYS A 357 2.36 -11.89 7.13
N GLU A 358 3.52 -12.42 7.50
CA GLU A 358 4.37 -13.17 6.58
C GLU A 358 3.72 -14.50 6.18
N ILE A 359 3.07 -15.21 7.13
CA ILE A 359 2.28 -16.41 6.83
C ILE A 359 1.20 -16.09 5.77
N ALA A 360 0.44 -15.01 5.96
CA ALA A 360 -0.59 -14.60 5.00
C ALA A 360 0.01 -14.28 3.62
N CYS A 361 1.16 -13.59 3.57
CA CYS A 361 1.90 -13.36 2.32
C CYS A 361 2.33 -14.66 1.64
N LEU A 362 2.75 -15.68 2.39
CA LEU A 362 3.13 -16.99 1.84
C LEU A 362 1.91 -17.73 1.28
N ILE A 363 0.81 -17.78 2.05
CA ILE A 363 -0.44 -18.42 1.62
C ILE A 363 -0.98 -17.77 0.35
N LEU A 364 -0.96 -16.43 0.27
CA LEU A 364 -1.42 -15.69 -0.91
C LEU A 364 -0.62 -16.07 -2.17
N GLN A 365 0.70 -16.21 -2.06
CA GLN A 365 1.55 -16.62 -3.17
C GLN A 365 1.35 -18.08 -3.55
N LEU A 366 1.17 -18.96 -2.56
CA LEU A 366 0.88 -20.38 -2.77
C LEU A 366 -0.49 -20.59 -3.43
N ASP A 367 -1.52 -19.83 -3.05
CA ASP A 367 -2.83 -19.87 -3.72
C ASP A 367 -2.73 -19.48 -5.19
N ASN A 368 -1.94 -18.45 -5.50
CA ASN A 368 -1.73 -18.04 -6.89
C ASN A 368 -0.98 -19.09 -7.73
N LEU A 369 -0.02 -19.80 -7.13
CA LEU A 369 0.80 -20.79 -7.84
C LEU A 369 0.11 -22.15 -7.97
N ILE A 370 -0.50 -22.64 -6.89
CA ILE A 370 -0.97 -24.03 -6.76
C ILE A 370 -2.51 -24.10 -6.80
N GLY A 371 -3.21 -23.00 -6.53
CA GLY A 371 -4.67 -22.95 -6.49
C GLY A 371 -5.22 -23.61 -5.22
N LEU A 372 -5.08 -22.93 -4.08
CA LEU A 372 -5.63 -23.33 -2.79
C LEU A 372 -7.16 -23.03 -2.77
N LYS A 373 -7.92 -23.70 -3.63
CA LYS A 373 -9.39 -23.63 -3.65
C LYS A 373 -9.95 -24.36 -2.46
N THR A 374 -10.64 -23.66 -1.57
CA THR A 374 -11.31 -24.31 -0.43
C THR A 374 -12.83 -24.21 -0.60
N GLU A 375 -13.52 -25.34 -0.40
CA GLU A 375 -14.98 -25.36 -0.31
C GLU A 375 -15.37 -24.94 1.11
N TYR A 376 -16.11 -23.83 1.24
CA TYR A 376 -16.79 -23.50 2.49
C TYR A 376 -18.30 -23.62 2.31
N THR A 377 -18.91 -24.51 3.07
CA THR A 377 -20.34 -24.45 3.41
C THR A 377 -20.49 -23.67 4.71
N THR A 378 -20.81 -22.38 4.63
CA THR A 378 -21.54 -21.76 5.74
C THR A 378 -23.02 -22.11 5.54
N GLU A 379 -23.61 -22.83 6.48
CA GLU A 379 -25.07 -22.83 6.57
C GLU A 379 -25.52 -21.38 6.73
N ASN A 380 -26.37 -20.89 5.83
CA ASN A 380 -27.09 -19.66 6.12
C ASN A 380 -28.04 -19.90 7.32
N LYS A 381 -28.64 -18.84 7.88
CA LYS A 381 -29.66 -18.94 8.95
C LYS A 381 -30.87 -19.84 8.61
N ALA A 382 -30.93 -20.44 7.42
CA ALA A 382 -31.94 -21.37 6.94
C ALA A 382 -31.40 -22.79 6.63
N GLY A 383 -30.18 -23.15 7.07
CA GLY A 383 -29.66 -24.52 7.04
C GLY A 383 -29.42 -25.09 5.63
N ARG A 384 -29.17 -24.25 4.61
CA ARG A 384 -28.80 -24.72 3.26
C ARG A 384 -27.29 -24.63 3.05
N PRO A 385 -26.63 -25.68 2.51
CA PRO A 385 -25.23 -25.60 2.11
C PRO A 385 -25.07 -24.54 1.02
N ILE A 386 -24.13 -23.61 1.21
CA ILE A 386 -23.65 -22.73 0.15
C ILE A 386 -22.37 -23.37 -0.39
N ASN A 387 -22.38 -23.86 -1.63
CA ASN A 387 -21.16 -24.32 -2.29
C ASN A 387 -20.48 -23.12 -2.95
N ASN A 388 -19.58 -22.45 -2.24
CA ASN A 388 -18.71 -21.44 -2.85
C ASN A 388 -17.30 -22.03 -3.03
N ASN A 389 -17.07 -22.63 -4.20
CA ASN A 389 -15.72 -22.89 -4.70
C ASN A 389 -15.14 -21.56 -5.21
N SER A 390 -14.52 -20.78 -4.33
CA SER A 390 -13.86 -19.52 -4.69
C SER A 390 -12.39 -19.55 -4.26
N LYS A 391 -11.50 -19.03 -5.12
CA LYS A 391 -10.11 -18.69 -4.75
C LYS A 391 -10.12 -17.83 -3.48
N ILE A 392 -9.01 -17.78 -2.74
CA ILE A 392 -8.88 -16.85 -1.61
C ILE A 392 -9.25 -15.45 -2.13
N ARG A 393 -10.13 -14.73 -1.40
CA ARG A 393 -10.52 -13.38 -1.81
C ARG A 393 -9.29 -12.49 -1.77
N ASN A 394 -8.71 -12.26 -2.93
CA ASN A 394 -7.52 -11.44 -3.14
C ASN A 394 -7.81 -10.13 -3.84
N ASN A 395 -9.09 -9.80 -4.05
CA ASN A 395 -9.55 -8.53 -4.59
C ASN A 395 -10.64 -8.00 -3.64
N LEU A 396 -10.23 -7.29 -2.60
CA LEU A 396 -11.13 -6.79 -1.56
C LEU A 396 -11.89 -5.53 -1.95
N PHE A 397 -11.39 -4.81 -2.96
CA PHE A 397 -11.94 -3.54 -3.39
C PHE A 397 -11.99 -3.48 -4.91
N ASP A 398 -13.17 -3.23 -5.47
CA ASP A 398 -13.24 -2.68 -6.82
C ASP A 398 -12.74 -1.23 -6.74
N TYR A 399 -11.63 -0.95 -7.39
CA TYR A 399 -10.98 0.36 -7.27
C TYR A 399 -11.71 1.41 -8.13
N PRO A 400 -11.79 2.66 -7.67
CA PRO A 400 -12.43 3.77 -8.37
C PRO A 400 -12.07 3.88 -9.87
N SER A 401 -13.10 4.09 -10.70
CA SER A 401 -12.98 4.18 -12.16
C SER A 401 -12.68 5.60 -12.66
N ASN A 402 -12.70 6.60 -11.77
CA ASN A 402 -12.48 8.03 -12.03
C ASN A 402 -12.12 8.78 -10.72
N SER A 403 -11.71 10.06 -10.78
CA SER A 403 -11.31 10.87 -9.60
C SER A 403 -12.45 11.12 -8.63
N SER A 404 -13.71 11.15 -9.08
CA SER A 404 -14.84 11.22 -8.15
C SER A 404 -15.01 9.94 -7.34
N ASP A 405 -14.60 8.79 -7.86
CA ASP A 405 -14.63 7.55 -7.10
C ASP A 405 -13.44 7.50 -6.10
N TYR A 406 -12.32 8.19 -6.38
CA TYR A 406 -11.29 8.45 -5.36
C TYR A 406 -11.81 9.35 -4.24
N ALA A 407 -12.85 10.15 -4.51
CA ALA A 407 -13.55 10.87 -3.45
C ALA A 407 -14.16 9.90 -2.44
N TYR A 408 -14.49 8.64 -2.78
CA TYR A 408 -14.98 7.64 -1.82
C TYR A 408 -13.91 7.20 -0.79
N ILE A 409 -12.62 7.32 -1.12
CA ILE A 409 -11.50 7.19 -0.15
C ILE A 409 -11.49 8.40 0.81
N LEU A 410 -12.16 9.50 0.44
CA LEU A 410 -12.22 10.80 1.12
C LEU A 410 -13.64 11.19 1.63
N ASP A 411 -14.69 10.41 1.35
CA ASP A 411 -16.11 10.85 1.38
C ASP A 411 -16.71 10.94 2.80
N GLY A 412 -15.85 10.93 3.81
CA GLY A 412 -16.23 11.21 5.19
C GLY A 412 -15.88 12.63 5.65
N LEU A 413 -15.18 13.43 4.84
CA LEU A 413 -14.45 14.63 5.29
C LEU A 413 -14.87 15.89 4.49
N PRO A 414 -15.59 16.85 5.11
CA PRO A 414 -15.89 18.14 4.49
C PRO A 414 -14.63 18.86 4.03
N ASN A 415 -14.64 19.49 2.86
CA ASN A 415 -13.48 20.20 2.29
C ASN A 415 -12.91 21.28 3.24
N GLU A 416 -13.76 21.88 4.08
CA GLU A 416 -13.36 22.88 5.07
C GLU A 416 -12.46 22.31 6.17
N VAL A 417 -12.52 21.00 6.44
CA VAL A 417 -11.63 20.28 7.39
C VAL A 417 -10.18 20.33 6.92
N TYR A 418 -9.94 20.40 5.61
CA TYR A 418 -8.59 20.53 5.05
C TYR A 418 -8.12 21.98 4.91
N GLN A 419 -9.06 22.90 4.72
CA GLN A 419 -8.78 24.33 4.53
C GLN A 419 -8.61 25.08 5.85
N THR A 420 -9.11 24.53 6.95
CA THR A 420 -8.99 25.12 8.29
C THR A 420 -7.55 24.94 8.78
N PRO A 421 -6.83 25.99 9.22
CA PRO A 421 -5.53 25.83 9.84
C PRO A 421 -5.62 24.96 11.11
N PHE A 422 -4.58 24.21 11.45
CA PHE A 422 -4.50 23.56 12.76
C PHE A 422 -4.46 24.60 13.88
N ALA A 423 -5.04 24.28 15.05
CA ALA A 423 -5.23 25.19 16.17
C ALA A 423 -3.96 25.81 16.81
N GLN A 424 -2.75 25.50 16.31
CA GLN A 424 -1.52 26.20 16.68
C GLN A 424 -0.79 26.67 15.42
N SER A 425 -0.59 27.99 15.31
CA SER A 425 0.25 28.58 14.26
C SER A 425 1.71 28.18 14.47
N ILE A 426 2.14 27.13 13.79
CA ILE A 426 3.55 26.77 13.71
C ILE A 426 3.91 26.74 12.23
N GLY A 427 4.78 27.67 11.87
CA GLY A 427 5.29 27.81 10.52
C GLY A 427 5.99 26.53 10.08
N ASN A 428 5.62 26.09 8.87
CA ASN A 428 6.10 24.93 8.12
C ASN A 428 5.33 23.62 8.40
N LEU A 429 4.48 23.26 7.43
CA LEU A 429 4.12 21.87 7.16
C LEU A 429 5.42 21.07 6.93
N PRO A 430 5.65 19.93 7.58
CA PRO A 430 6.84 19.12 7.37
C PRO A 430 6.93 18.58 5.94
N LYS A 431 8.15 18.44 5.42
CA LYS A 431 8.45 17.87 4.10
C LYS A 431 7.99 16.40 3.93
N THR A 432 7.56 15.71 4.99
CA THR A 432 7.02 14.34 4.93
C THR A 432 5.97 14.10 6.04
N VAL A 433 4.72 14.58 5.82
CA VAL A 433 3.56 14.34 6.69
C VAL A 433 3.21 12.85 6.82
N TYR A 434 3.44 12.09 5.75
CA TYR A 434 3.06 10.68 5.64
C TYR A 434 3.86 9.75 6.56
N ASP A 435 5.17 10.00 6.69
CA ASP A 435 6.05 9.13 7.47
C ASP A 435 5.81 9.27 8.98
N PHE A 436 5.60 10.50 9.46
CA PHE A 436 5.26 10.79 10.86
C PHE A 436 3.91 10.18 11.26
N ALA A 437 2.88 10.33 10.42
CA ALA A 437 1.57 9.76 10.70
C ALA A 437 1.56 8.22 10.69
N LYS A 438 2.42 7.62 9.85
CA LYS A 438 2.60 6.16 9.77
C LYS A 438 3.35 5.61 10.99
N GLU A 439 4.42 6.28 11.41
CA GLU A 439 5.29 5.87 12.53
C GLU A 439 4.53 5.79 13.87
N TYR A 440 3.61 6.73 14.13
CA TYR A 440 2.92 6.86 15.41
C TYR A 440 1.43 6.43 15.39
N ASN A 441 0.98 5.74 14.33
CA ASN A 441 -0.41 5.32 14.13
C ASN A 441 -1.00 4.56 15.33
N VAL A 442 -0.27 3.56 15.84
CA VAL A 442 -0.70 2.75 16.99
C VAL A 442 -0.90 3.60 18.24
N ILE A 443 -0.02 4.60 18.46
CA ILE A 443 -0.10 5.51 19.60
C ILE A 443 -1.37 6.36 19.52
N PHE A 444 -1.69 6.89 18.33
CA PHE A 444 -2.88 7.71 18.11
C PHE A 444 -4.17 6.90 18.23
N THR A 445 -4.21 5.69 17.67
CA THR A 445 -5.37 4.80 17.78
C THR A 445 -5.69 4.46 19.23
N ASN A 446 -4.67 4.06 20.01
CA ASN A 446 -4.83 3.73 21.42
C ASN A 446 -5.25 4.94 22.27
N MET A 447 -4.68 6.11 21.99
CA MET A 447 -5.06 7.35 22.66
C MET A 447 -6.54 7.69 22.43
N LEU A 448 -7.02 7.62 21.18
CA LEU A 448 -8.41 7.93 20.84
C LEU A 448 -9.39 6.93 21.45
N ALA A 449 -9.02 5.65 21.53
CA ALA A 449 -9.80 4.62 22.20
C ALA A 449 -9.94 4.92 23.71
N GLU A 450 -8.86 5.32 24.39
CA GLU A 450 -8.90 5.70 25.81
C GLU A 450 -9.70 6.98 26.06
N ILE A 451 -9.64 7.97 25.16
CA ILE A 451 -10.48 9.17 25.23
C ILE A 451 -11.95 8.79 25.11
N SER A 452 -12.32 7.98 24.11
CA SER A 452 -13.69 7.50 23.91
C SER A 452 -14.21 6.76 25.15
N LYS A 453 -13.41 5.85 25.72
CA LYS A 453 -13.75 5.11 26.93
C LYS A 453 -14.00 6.03 28.12
N LYS A 454 -13.15 7.03 28.36
CA LYS A 454 -13.35 8.01 29.44
C LYS A 454 -14.63 8.82 29.27
N ILE A 455 -14.93 9.23 28.04
CA ILE A 455 -16.19 9.94 27.75
C ILE A 455 -17.38 9.03 28.03
N GLN A 456 -17.32 7.76 27.62
CA GLN A 456 -18.37 6.78 27.89
C GLN A 456 -18.57 6.55 29.39
N GLU A 457 -17.50 6.40 30.17
CA GLU A 457 -17.57 6.20 31.63
C GLU A 457 -18.16 7.42 32.36
N GLN A 458 -17.86 8.63 31.89
CA GLN A 458 -18.33 9.86 32.54
C GLN A 458 -19.75 10.23 32.14
N SER A 459 -20.09 10.18 30.84
CA SER A 459 -21.36 10.69 30.30
C SER A 459 -22.31 9.64 29.74
N GLY A 460 -21.90 8.37 29.68
CA GLY A 460 -22.67 7.32 29.01
C GLY A 460 -22.75 7.49 27.49
N ALA A 461 -22.02 8.46 26.91
CA ALA A 461 -22.04 8.71 25.48
C ALA A 461 -21.12 7.73 24.75
N VAL A 462 -21.57 7.21 23.60
CA VAL A 462 -20.76 6.34 22.75
C VAL A 462 -20.24 7.19 21.60
N ILE A 463 -18.91 7.36 21.54
CA ILE A 463 -18.24 8.17 20.52
C ILE A 463 -17.27 7.30 19.74
N GLN A 464 -17.31 7.44 18.42
CA GLN A 464 -16.30 6.87 17.54
C GLN A 464 -15.42 8.00 17.00
N PHE A 465 -14.12 7.86 17.22
CA PHE A 465 -13.13 8.68 16.55
C PHE A 465 -12.57 7.95 15.34
N THR A 466 -12.52 8.64 14.21
CA THR A 466 -11.84 8.19 12.99
C THR A 466 -10.77 9.22 12.66
N PHE A 467 -9.50 8.81 12.69
CA PHE A 467 -8.38 9.68 12.34
C PHE A 467 -7.86 9.34 10.95
N TYR A 468 -7.26 10.34 10.29
CA TYR A 468 -6.74 10.21 8.93
C TYR A 468 -5.28 10.65 8.93
N THR A 469 -4.39 9.87 8.30
CA THR A 469 -2.94 10.13 8.28
C THR A 469 -2.58 11.46 7.60
N SER A 470 -3.43 11.92 6.68
CA SER A 470 -3.33 13.23 6.01
C SER A 470 -3.71 14.42 6.90
N LEU A 471 -4.30 14.18 8.06
CA LEU A 471 -4.83 15.19 8.99
C LEU A 471 -4.06 15.23 10.31
N ILE A 472 -2.73 15.03 10.24
CA ILE A 472 -1.82 15.06 11.39
C ILE A 472 -0.66 16.00 11.09
N CYS A 473 -0.28 16.82 12.07
CA CYS A 473 0.94 17.62 11.98
C CYS A 473 1.73 17.57 13.29
N ASN A 474 3.05 17.71 13.19
CA ASN A 474 3.91 17.92 14.35
C ASN A 474 3.81 19.39 14.76
N ASN A 475 3.52 19.65 16.04
CA ASN A 475 3.35 21.01 16.58
C ASN A 475 4.55 21.45 17.45
N GLY A 476 5.73 20.87 17.26
CA GLY A 476 6.96 21.22 17.97
C GLY A 476 7.05 20.71 19.41
N ASN A 477 5.91 20.52 20.09
CA ASN A 477 5.83 19.96 21.44
C ASN A 477 4.93 18.72 21.50
N GLY A 478 4.78 18.01 20.38
CA GLY A 478 3.79 16.94 20.22
C GLY A 478 3.23 16.86 18.80
N ALA A 479 1.97 16.48 18.68
CA ALA A 479 1.22 16.43 17.44
C ALA A 479 -0.16 17.06 17.60
N THR A 480 -0.68 17.62 16.51
CA THR A 480 -2.08 17.99 16.38
C THR A 480 -2.74 17.03 15.40
N LEU A 481 -3.83 16.40 15.84
CA LEU A 481 -4.63 15.47 15.06
C LEU A 481 -5.99 16.08 14.80
N ARG A 482 -6.40 16.17 13.54
CA ARG A 482 -7.76 16.50 13.17
C ARG A 482 -8.55 15.22 12.91
N VAL A 483 -9.48 14.90 13.80
CA VAL A 483 -10.22 13.63 13.80
C VAL A 483 -11.71 13.83 13.53
N LYS A 484 -12.31 12.89 12.81
CA LYS A 484 -13.77 12.77 12.72
C LYS A 484 -14.28 12.18 14.03
N CYS A 485 -15.30 12.81 14.61
CA CYS A 485 -15.95 12.40 15.84
C CYS A 485 -17.43 12.12 15.55
N GLU A 486 -17.87 10.89 15.76
CA GLU A 486 -19.24 10.46 15.52
C GLU A 486 -19.90 10.07 16.85
N ILE A 487 -21.00 10.72 17.19
CA ILE A 487 -21.71 10.51 18.45
C ILE A 487 -22.86 9.52 18.19
N HIS A 488 -22.69 8.27 18.61
CA HIS A 488 -23.66 7.19 18.37
C HIS A 488 -24.79 7.14 19.42
N ASN A 489 -24.49 7.51 20.66
CA ASN A 489 -25.47 7.59 21.74
C ASN A 489 -25.14 8.79 22.66
N ASN A 490 -26.17 9.44 23.21
CA ASN A 490 -26.02 10.55 24.15
C ASN A 490 -27.07 10.45 25.27
N GLU A 491 -26.78 9.66 26.30
CA GLU A 491 -27.66 9.45 27.46
C GLU A 491 -27.69 10.66 28.41
N ASN A 492 -26.62 11.46 28.45
CA ASN A 492 -26.51 12.65 29.32
C ASN A 492 -26.02 13.89 28.53
N LYS A 493 -26.96 14.53 27.81
CA LYS A 493 -26.70 15.70 26.96
C LYS A 493 -26.01 16.85 27.70
N ALA A 494 -26.33 17.06 28.98
CA ALA A 494 -25.76 18.15 29.78
C ALA A 494 -24.27 17.92 30.08
N LEU A 495 -23.89 16.69 30.41
CA LEU A 495 -22.49 16.36 30.70
C LEU A 495 -21.65 16.28 29.41
N LEU A 496 -22.22 15.75 28.32
CA LEU A 496 -21.51 15.75 27.02
C LEU A 496 -21.28 17.17 26.51
N SER A 497 -22.27 18.05 26.68
CA SER A 497 -22.12 19.47 26.36
C SER A 497 -21.03 20.10 27.24
N GLN A 498 -20.95 19.78 28.53
CA GLN A 498 -19.86 20.25 29.42
C GLN A 498 -18.47 19.75 28.99
N ILE A 499 -18.35 18.48 28.57
CA ILE A 499 -17.10 17.91 28.06
C ILE A 499 -16.61 18.68 26.83
N PHE A 500 -17.52 19.08 25.93
CA PHE A 500 -17.19 19.85 24.72
C PHE A 500 -17.27 21.38 24.88
N SER A 501 -17.58 21.92 26.06
CA SER A 501 -17.70 23.38 26.28
C SER A 501 -16.67 23.95 27.26
N ASN A 502 -15.86 23.12 27.90
CA ASN A 502 -14.86 23.57 28.87
C ASN A 502 -13.64 24.29 28.26
N ASP A 503 -13.46 24.27 26.92
CA ASP A 503 -12.27 24.82 26.25
C ASP A 503 -12.59 25.99 25.29
N GLY A 504 -13.61 26.80 25.61
CA GLY A 504 -13.89 28.05 24.87
C GLY A 504 -14.74 27.88 23.59
N PHE A 505 -15.37 26.72 23.42
CA PHE A 505 -16.25 26.45 22.30
C PHE A 505 -17.65 27.07 22.49
N GLU A 506 -18.26 27.54 21.40
CA GLU A 506 -19.69 27.85 21.39
C GLU A 506 -20.49 26.65 21.90
N GLN A 507 -21.59 26.86 22.63
CA GLN A 507 -22.42 25.78 23.16
C GLN A 507 -23.01 24.93 22.02
N ILE A 508 -22.29 23.90 21.60
CA ILE A 508 -22.81 22.83 20.77
C ILE A 508 -23.44 21.82 21.73
N ALA A 509 -24.72 21.52 21.52
CA ALA A 509 -25.44 20.46 22.25
C ALA A 509 -25.60 19.25 21.31
N PRO A 510 -24.55 18.45 21.09
CA PRO A 510 -24.57 17.44 20.04
C PRO A 510 -25.51 16.29 20.40
N GLU A 511 -26.38 15.87 19.47
CA GLU A 511 -27.29 14.74 19.64
C GLU A 511 -26.70 13.45 19.07
N ALA A 512 -27.33 12.30 19.34
CA ALA A 512 -26.97 11.06 18.65
C ALA A 512 -27.13 11.23 17.12
N GLY A 513 -26.16 10.73 16.35
CA GLY A 513 -26.03 10.96 14.91
C GLY A 513 -25.23 12.21 14.54
N THR A 514 -24.77 13.01 15.52
CA THR A 514 -23.95 14.19 15.23
C THR A 514 -22.54 13.78 14.81
N VAL A 515 -22.06 14.38 13.72
CA VAL A 515 -20.68 14.25 13.23
C VAL A 515 -19.97 15.58 13.40
N LEU A 516 -18.79 15.56 14.02
CA LEU A 516 -17.95 16.72 14.30
C LEU A 516 -16.53 16.46 13.80
N PHE A 517 -15.76 17.53 13.58
CA PHE A 517 -14.31 17.44 13.44
C PHE A 517 -13.62 18.14 14.60
N LEU A 518 -12.65 17.49 15.23
CA LEU A 518 -11.96 17.98 16.41
C LEU A 518 -10.46 18.04 16.17
N ASP A 519 -9.83 19.14 16.57
CA ASP A 519 -8.37 19.22 16.73
C ASP A 519 -8.00 18.76 18.14
N ILE A 520 -7.33 17.63 18.21
CA ILE A 520 -6.78 17.04 19.43
C ILE A 520 -5.28 17.33 19.46
N ILE A 521 -4.82 18.04 20.49
CA ILE A 521 -3.43 18.44 20.65
C ILE A 521 -2.77 17.58 21.72
N THR A 522 -1.63 16.96 21.40
CA THR A 522 -0.77 16.33 22.40
C THR A 522 0.13 17.41 23.03
N GLY A 523 0.09 17.57 24.35
CA GLY A 523 0.86 18.57 25.10
C GLY A 523 2.32 18.18 25.40
N GLN A 524 2.81 17.09 24.81
CA GLN A 524 4.16 16.56 24.98
C GLN A 524 4.64 15.83 23.73
N GLN A 525 5.95 15.74 23.55
CA GLN A 525 6.58 15.01 22.45
C GLN A 525 6.20 13.53 22.47
N LEU A 526 5.94 12.99 21.28
CA LEU A 526 5.63 11.58 21.09
C LEU A 526 6.90 10.76 21.32
N THR A 527 6.78 9.74 22.16
CA THR A 527 7.82 8.72 22.34
C THR A 527 7.18 7.36 22.10
N ASP A 528 7.96 6.39 21.64
CA ASP A 528 7.49 5.06 21.21
C ASP A 528 6.76 4.25 22.30
N VAL A 529 6.73 4.74 23.54
CA VAL A 529 6.36 3.93 24.71
C VAL A 529 5.02 4.35 25.32
N TYR A 530 4.64 5.63 25.45
CA TYR A 530 3.31 6.02 25.98
C TYR A 530 2.93 7.48 25.66
N LEU A 531 1.63 7.73 25.44
CA LEU A 531 0.98 9.04 25.52
C LEU A 531 0.07 9.09 26.76
N ALA A 532 0.30 10.04 27.67
CA ALA A 532 -0.55 10.19 28.85
C ALA A 532 -1.82 11.01 28.50
N THR A 533 -3.00 10.41 28.66
CA THR A 533 -4.29 11.03 28.28
C THR A 533 -4.65 12.31 29.05
N ASN A 534 -3.98 12.60 30.17
CA ASN A 534 -4.14 13.84 30.94
C ASN A 534 -3.39 15.05 30.34
N THR A 535 -2.60 14.83 29.27
CA THR A 535 -1.84 15.89 28.58
C THR A 535 -2.45 16.28 27.23
N VAL A 536 -3.64 15.75 26.92
CA VAL A 536 -4.35 15.93 25.66
C VAL A 536 -5.47 16.93 25.85
N SER A 537 -5.57 17.94 24.99
CA SER A 537 -6.68 18.91 24.97
C SER A 537 -7.37 18.94 23.60
N VAL A 538 -8.65 19.33 23.61
CA VAL A 538 -9.41 19.65 22.39
C VAL A 538 -9.41 21.17 22.28
N GLU A 539 -8.81 21.72 21.22
CA GLU A 539 -8.62 23.18 21.09
C GLU A 539 -9.48 23.80 19.99
N GLN A 540 -9.99 22.98 19.06
CA GLN A 540 -10.90 23.45 18.02
C GLN A 540 -11.96 22.41 17.67
N ILE A 541 -13.23 22.84 17.65
CA ILE A 541 -14.36 22.07 17.09
C ILE A 541 -14.76 22.71 15.78
N VAL A 542 -14.60 21.96 14.69
CA VAL A 542 -15.15 22.30 13.37
C VAL A 542 -16.48 21.53 13.24
N TYR A 543 -17.58 22.23 13.49
CA TYR A 543 -18.94 21.69 13.42
C TYR A 543 -19.71 22.26 12.24
N LYS A 544 -20.41 21.41 11.50
CA LYS A 544 -21.37 21.81 10.47
C LYS A 544 -22.49 20.77 10.37
N GLN A 545 -23.74 21.24 10.36
CA GLN A 545 -24.94 20.40 10.18
C GLN A 545 -25.00 19.76 8.80
#